data_AF-A0A0J8RT68-F1
#
_entry.id   AF-A0A0J8RT68-F1
#
_cell.length_a   1.000
_cell.length_b   1.000
_cell.length_c   1.000
_cell.angle_alpha   90.00
_cell.angle_beta   90.00
_cell.angle_gamma   90.00
#
_symmetry.space_group_name_H-M   'P 1'
#
loop_
_entity.id
_entity.type
_entity.pdbx_description
1 polymer ?
#
loop_
_entity_poly.entity_id
_entity_poly.type
_entity_poly.pdbx_seq_one_letter_code
_entity_poly.pdbx_strand_id
1 'polypeptide(L)'
;MSQAEVDPHFGAELRDAFKPVNAWVSNGISWLDEIQQFYRERSAIEKEYASKLTALCRKYHDRKSKKSSSLSVGDTPAMTPGSLESASLTTWTTQLSAIEAQAAERNKFGADLEFRIAEPLKQIAVKYEELRKNHGEWSGKLEKERDSSYNDLKKVKGKYDGVCQEVENRRKKMESAFDHGKAKAQNAYQQQLLEMNNVKNTYLIAINVTNKLKERYYYEYVPELLVVGSLFTLVSIRSR
;
A
#
# COMPACT_ATOMS: atom_id res chain seq x y z
N MET A 1 -16.60 -1.28 -34.05
CA MET A 1 -15.92 -1.91 -32.89
C MET A 1 -15.82 -0.86 -31.82
N SER A 2 -16.69 -0.91 -30.81
CA SER A 2 -16.65 -0.01 -29.67
C SER A 2 -15.35 -0.29 -28.90
N GLN A 3 -14.48 0.71 -28.78
CA GLN A 3 -13.46 0.69 -27.74
C GLN A 3 -14.20 0.51 -26.42
N ALA A 4 -13.93 -0.59 -25.71
CA ALA A 4 -14.34 -0.70 -24.32
C ALA A 4 -13.73 0.51 -23.60
N GLU A 5 -14.56 1.34 -22.98
CA GLU A 5 -14.11 2.35 -22.03
C GLU A 5 -13.32 1.60 -20.95
N VAL A 6 -11.99 1.69 -21.01
CA VAL A 6 -11.14 1.19 -19.95
C VAL A 6 -11.29 2.18 -18.80
N ASP A 7 -11.82 1.72 -17.66
CA ASP A 7 -11.95 2.56 -16.48
C ASP A 7 -10.61 3.26 -16.17
N PRO A 8 -10.59 4.58 -15.93
CA PRO A 8 -9.36 5.30 -15.68
C PRO A 8 -8.62 4.68 -14.49
N HIS A 9 -7.39 4.21 -14.73
CA HIS A 9 -6.52 3.67 -13.69
C HIS A 9 -5.10 4.19 -13.87
N PHE A 10 -4.32 4.21 -12.79
CA PHE A 10 -2.97 4.81 -12.79
C PHE A 10 -2.06 4.24 -13.88
N GLY A 11 -2.16 2.94 -14.16
CA GLY A 11 -1.40 2.30 -15.24
C GLY A 11 -1.73 2.78 -16.66
N ALA A 12 -2.97 3.20 -16.92
CA ALA A 12 -3.37 3.72 -18.22
C ALA A 12 -2.91 5.17 -18.42
N GLU A 13 -3.06 5.99 -17.36
CA GLU A 13 -2.88 7.44 -17.38
C GLU A 13 -1.45 7.89 -17.04
N LEU A 14 -0.73 7.16 -16.17
CA LEU A 14 0.52 7.61 -15.55
C LEU A 14 1.68 6.63 -15.75
N ARG A 15 2.07 6.39 -17.00
CA ARG A 15 3.00 5.33 -17.45
C ARG A 15 4.44 5.38 -16.91
N ASP A 16 4.83 6.44 -16.20
CA ASP A 16 6.15 6.58 -15.57
C ASP A 16 6.07 7.20 -14.16
N ALA A 17 4.91 7.05 -13.49
CA ALA A 17 4.66 7.70 -12.21
C ALA A 17 4.69 6.75 -11.01
N PHE A 18 5.47 5.66 -11.07
CA PHE A 18 5.55 4.71 -9.96
C PHE A 18 5.92 5.40 -8.63
N LYS A 19 6.93 6.27 -8.63
CA LYS A 19 7.36 6.98 -7.42
C LYS A 19 6.25 7.86 -6.82
N PRO A 20 5.59 8.77 -7.58
CA PRO A 20 4.42 9.51 -7.09
C PRO A 20 3.29 8.63 -6.59
N VAL A 21 2.93 7.56 -7.32
CA VAL A 21 1.83 6.66 -6.93
C VAL A 21 2.17 5.89 -5.66
N ASN A 22 3.40 5.39 -5.53
CA ASN A 22 3.88 4.72 -4.32
C ASN A 22 3.87 5.65 -3.09
N ALA A 23 4.23 6.92 -3.27
CA ALA A 23 4.13 7.93 -2.22
C ALA A 23 2.66 8.22 -1.84
N TRP A 24 1.77 8.31 -2.83
CA TRP A 24 0.33 8.47 -2.60
C TRP A 24 -0.26 7.29 -1.81
N VAL A 25 0.11 6.05 -2.15
CA VAL A 25 -0.28 4.84 -1.40
C VAL A 25 0.25 4.90 0.04
N SER A 26 1.51 5.31 0.25
CA SER A 26 2.08 5.48 1.59
C SER A 26 1.30 6.48 2.43
N ASN A 27 0.86 7.59 1.84
CA ASN A 27 0.03 8.59 2.52
C ASN A 27 -1.34 8.01 2.89
N GLY A 28 -1.95 7.22 1.99
CA GLY A 28 -3.20 6.51 2.28
C GLY A 28 -3.09 5.52 3.44
N ILE A 29 -1.97 4.79 3.51
CA ILE A 29 -1.69 3.88 4.64
C ILE A 29 -1.52 4.66 5.95
N SER A 30 -0.79 5.78 5.94
CA SER A 30 -0.66 6.65 7.10
C SER A 30 -2.01 7.21 7.55
N TRP A 31 -2.90 7.52 6.62
CA TRP A 31 -4.25 8.00 6.94
C TRP A 31 -5.11 6.93 7.62
N LEU A 32 -4.96 5.65 7.25
CA LEU A 32 -5.62 4.55 7.97
C LEU A 32 -5.18 4.48 9.44
N ASP A 33 -3.92 4.81 9.72
CA ASP A 33 -3.41 4.86 11.10
C ASP A 33 -4.05 5.99 11.91
N GLU A 34 -4.19 7.18 11.32
CA GLU A 34 -4.91 8.30 11.94
C GLU A 34 -6.38 7.94 12.24
N ILE A 35 -7.06 7.27 11.30
CA ILE A 35 -8.46 6.84 11.51
C ILE A 35 -8.56 5.81 12.64
N GLN A 36 -7.69 4.78 12.66
CA GLN A 36 -7.78 3.77 13.72
C GLN A 36 -7.47 4.36 15.10
N GLN A 37 -6.53 5.30 15.17
CA GLN A 37 -6.16 5.99 16.40
C GLN A 37 -7.33 6.81 16.96
N PHE A 38 -8.07 7.53 16.10
CA PHE A 38 -9.31 8.20 16.49
C PHE A 38 -10.32 7.24 17.16
N TYR A 39 -10.50 6.03 16.61
CA TYR A 39 -11.43 5.05 17.21
C TYR A 39 -10.92 4.48 18.55
N ARG A 40 -9.60 4.38 18.75
CA ARG A 40 -9.02 4.00 20.05
C ARG A 40 -9.23 5.09 21.10
N GLU A 41 -9.02 6.35 20.73
CA GLU A 41 -9.28 7.49 21.62
C GLU A 41 -10.77 7.60 21.97
N ARG A 42 -11.65 7.46 20.97
CA ARG A 42 -13.09 7.41 21.20
C ARG A 42 -13.49 6.23 22.09
N SER A 43 -12.91 5.04 21.88
CA SER A 43 -13.12 3.88 22.74
C SER A 43 -12.76 4.17 24.21
N ALA A 44 -11.62 4.82 24.44
CA ALA A 44 -11.18 5.21 25.78
C ALA A 44 -12.17 6.16 26.46
N ILE A 45 -12.67 7.17 25.73
CA ILE A 45 -13.67 8.12 26.23
C ILE A 45 -14.97 7.40 26.62
N GLU A 46 -15.48 6.50 25.78
CA GLU A 46 -16.71 5.75 26.06
C GLU A 46 -16.56 4.83 27.28
N LYS A 47 -15.41 4.15 27.41
CA LYS A 47 -15.08 3.30 28.58
C LYS A 47 -14.93 4.12 29.86
N GLU A 48 -14.30 5.29 29.79
CA GLU A 48 -14.17 6.19 30.94
C GLU A 48 -15.54 6.71 31.41
N TYR A 49 -16.40 7.12 30.47
CA TYR A 49 -17.77 7.54 30.77
C TYR A 49 -18.58 6.42 31.44
N ALA A 50 -18.53 5.21 30.88
CA ALA A 50 -19.19 4.04 31.45
C ALA A 50 -18.69 3.72 32.87
N SER A 51 -17.37 3.78 33.09
CA SER A 51 -16.76 3.56 34.41
C SER A 51 -17.22 4.59 35.43
N LYS A 52 -17.24 5.88 35.07
CA LYS A 52 -17.73 6.97 35.93
C LYS A 52 -19.20 6.80 36.30
N LEU A 53 -20.06 6.42 35.34
CA LEU A 53 -21.47 6.13 35.61
C LEU A 53 -21.64 4.91 36.53
N THR A 54 -20.90 3.83 36.27
CA THR A 54 -20.95 2.62 37.10
C THR A 54 -20.55 2.91 38.55
N ALA A 55 -19.47 3.68 38.75
CA ALA A 55 -19.02 4.09 40.08
C ALA A 55 -20.05 5.00 40.78
N LEU A 56 -20.71 5.90 40.03
CA LEU A 56 -21.77 6.76 40.54
C LEU A 56 -22.98 5.93 41.02
N CYS A 57 -23.45 4.98 40.21
CA CYS A 57 -24.56 4.13 40.59
C CYS A 57 -24.26 3.28 41.82
N ARG A 58 -23.08 2.63 41.88
CA ARG A 58 -22.63 1.89 43.07
C ARG A 58 -22.64 2.74 44.34
N LYS A 59 -22.07 3.94 44.27
CA LYS A 59 -22.06 4.90 45.40
C LYS A 59 -23.47 5.24 45.89
N TYR A 60 -24.44 5.39 44.98
CA TYR A 60 -25.82 5.71 45.36
C TYR A 60 -26.66 4.50 45.72
N HIS A 61 -26.33 3.30 45.25
CA HIS A 61 -26.86 2.05 45.78
C HIS A 61 -26.45 1.86 47.25
N ASP A 62 -25.18 2.07 47.60
CA ASP A 62 -24.69 1.98 48.98
C ASP A 62 -25.37 3.02 49.90
N ARG A 63 -25.54 4.26 49.41
CA ARG A 63 -26.23 5.31 50.15
C ARG A 63 -27.72 5.01 50.34
N LYS A 64 -28.39 4.46 49.32
CA LYS A 64 -29.78 4.00 49.41
C LYS A 64 -29.90 2.90 50.47
N SER A 65 -29.05 1.88 50.40
CA SER A 65 -29.06 0.74 51.32
C SER A 65 -29.00 1.18 52.78
N LYS A 66 -28.11 2.12 53.11
CA LYS A 66 -27.99 2.71 54.46
C LYS A 66 -29.24 3.44 54.96
N LYS A 67 -30.11 3.92 54.07
CA LYS A 67 -31.35 4.63 54.40
C LYS A 67 -32.61 3.78 54.23
N SER A 68 -32.48 2.54 53.73
CA SER A 68 -33.62 1.75 53.27
C SER A 68 -34.61 1.43 54.40
N SER A 69 -34.12 1.05 55.58
CA SER A 69 -34.97 0.76 56.74
C SER A 69 -35.74 1.99 57.23
N SER A 70 -35.02 3.07 57.57
CA SER A 70 -35.59 4.34 58.05
C SER A 70 -36.65 4.91 57.09
N LEU A 71 -36.37 4.89 55.77
CA LEU A 71 -37.30 5.38 54.76
C LEU A 71 -38.46 4.42 54.43
N SER A 72 -38.42 3.17 54.90
CA SER A 72 -39.49 2.19 54.64
C SER A 72 -40.43 2.02 55.81
N VAL A 73 -39.90 2.03 57.05
CA VAL A 73 -40.68 1.71 58.26
C VAL A 73 -40.57 2.78 59.36
N GLY A 74 -39.81 3.84 59.12
CA GLY A 74 -39.51 4.87 60.12
C GLY A 74 -38.42 4.45 61.11
N ASP A 75 -37.99 5.38 61.97
CA ASP A 75 -36.91 5.14 62.94
C ASP A 75 -37.37 4.35 64.17
N THR A 76 -38.69 4.26 64.42
CA THR A 76 -39.27 3.53 65.56
C THR A 76 -40.52 2.77 65.11
N PRO A 77 -40.36 1.67 64.35
CA PRO A 77 -41.50 0.93 63.80
C PRO A 77 -42.28 0.19 64.90
N ALA A 78 -43.60 0.36 64.92
CA ALA A 78 -44.49 -0.34 65.87
C ALA A 78 -44.68 -1.84 65.55
N MET A 79 -44.45 -2.23 64.30
CA MET A 79 -44.25 -3.62 63.86
C MET A 79 -43.16 -3.62 62.80
N THR A 80 -42.28 -4.63 62.80
CA THR A 80 -41.26 -4.82 61.76
C THR A 80 -41.86 -5.66 60.63
N PRO A 81 -42.28 -5.07 59.50
CA PRO A 81 -42.63 -5.86 58.33
C PRO A 81 -41.33 -6.39 57.73
N GLY A 82 -41.27 -7.66 57.33
CA GLY A 82 -40.04 -8.32 56.85
C GLY A 82 -39.23 -7.54 55.81
N SER A 83 -39.46 -7.79 54.51
CA SER A 83 -38.72 -7.14 53.40
C SER A 83 -39.57 -6.10 52.67
N LEU A 84 -40.28 -5.22 53.40
CA LEU A 84 -41.00 -4.12 52.77
C LEU A 84 -40.05 -2.95 52.50
N GLU A 85 -39.78 -2.67 51.22
CA GLU A 85 -39.22 -1.37 50.80
C GLU A 85 -40.35 -0.43 50.36
N SER A 86 -40.23 0.87 50.63
CA SER A 86 -41.19 1.85 50.10
C SER A 86 -41.10 1.98 48.58
N ALA A 87 -42.22 2.29 47.92
CA ALA A 87 -42.30 2.39 46.45
C ALA A 87 -41.29 3.40 45.86
N SER A 88 -41.00 4.48 46.59
CA SER A 88 -39.99 5.48 46.21
C SER A 88 -38.57 4.88 46.15
N LEU A 89 -38.22 4.02 47.12
CA LEU A 89 -36.95 3.31 47.15
C LEU A 89 -36.84 2.29 46.02
N THR A 90 -37.92 1.55 45.73
CA THR A 90 -37.97 0.63 44.60
C THR A 90 -37.79 1.36 43.27
N THR A 91 -38.51 2.48 43.08
CA THR A 91 -38.40 3.32 41.88
C THR A 91 -36.99 3.87 41.70
N TRP A 92 -36.36 4.33 42.79
CA TRP A 92 -34.97 4.79 42.75
C TRP A 92 -34.00 3.68 42.38
N THR A 93 -34.20 2.45 42.87
CA THR A 93 -33.42 1.28 42.41
C THR A 93 -33.60 1.05 40.91
N THR A 94 -34.82 1.08 40.39
CA THR A 94 -35.07 0.92 38.95
C THR A 94 -34.29 1.97 38.14
N GLN A 95 -34.27 3.23 38.59
CA GLN A 95 -33.53 4.29 37.93
C GLN A 95 -32.01 4.04 37.94
N LEU A 96 -31.44 3.66 39.09
CA LEU A 96 -30.02 3.36 39.20
C LEU A 96 -29.62 2.17 38.32
N SER A 97 -30.41 1.09 38.32
CA SER A 97 -30.17 -0.09 37.49
C SER A 97 -30.30 0.22 35.99
N ALA A 98 -31.21 1.11 35.58
CA ALA A 98 -31.30 1.55 34.18
C ALA A 98 -30.04 2.30 33.73
N ILE A 99 -29.47 3.17 34.58
CA ILE A 99 -28.23 3.87 34.29
C ILE A 99 -27.03 2.90 34.27
N GLU A 100 -26.99 1.90 35.16
CA GLU A 100 -25.96 0.85 35.13
C GLU A 100 -26.03 0.02 33.85
N ALA A 101 -27.23 -0.33 33.38
CA ALA A 101 -27.41 -1.01 32.11
C ALA A 101 -26.90 -0.16 30.94
N GLN A 102 -27.21 1.15 30.93
CA GLN A 102 -26.68 2.07 29.93
C GLN A 102 -25.14 2.17 29.98
N ALA A 103 -24.55 2.20 31.18
CA ALA A 103 -23.10 2.19 31.35
C ALA A 103 -22.48 0.89 30.80
N ALA A 104 -23.10 -0.26 31.03
CA ALA A 104 -22.66 -1.54 30.48
C ALA A 104 -22.68 -1.56 28.94
N GLU A 105 -23.75 -1.06 28.32
CA GLU A 105 -23.84 -0.93 26.86
C GLU A 105 -22.78 0.03 26.29
N ARG A 106 -22.50 1.13 27.00
CA ARG A 106 -21.43 2.08 26.60
C ARG A 106 -20.05 1.47 26.69
N ASN A 107 -19.77 0.69 27.74
CA ASN A 107 -18.51 -0.03 27.86
C ASN A 107 -18.33 -1.05 26.73
N LYS A 108 -19.40 -1.79 26.40
CA LYS A 108 -19.42 -2.73 25.27
C LYS A 108 -19.20 -1.99 23.94
N PHE A 109 -19.88 -0.88 23.72
CA PHE A 109 -19.69 -0.05 22.53
C PHE A 109 -18.24 0.42 22.39
N GLY A 110 -17.61 0.89 23.47
CA GLY A 110 -16.19 1.22 23.48
C GLY A 110 -15.31 0.03 23.06
N ALA A 111 -15.58 -1.17 23.59
CA ALA A 111 -14.86 -2.38 23.19
C ALA A 111 -15.08 -2.75 21.70
N ASP A 112 -16.32 -2.59 21.20
CA ASP A 112 -16.65 -2.84 19.80
C ASP A 112 -15.96 -1.86 18.84
N LEU A 113 -15.82 -0.57 19.20
CA LEU A 113 -15.05 0.40 18.41
C LEU A 113 -13.59 -0.04 18.23
N GLU A 114 -13.00 -0.62 19.28
CA GLU A 114 -11.62 -1.10 19.23
C GLU A 114 -11.50 -2.38 18.41
N PHE A 115 -12.33 -3.39 18.70
CA PHE A 115 -12.22 -4.72 18.11
C PHE A 115 -12.77 -4.80 16.67
N ARG A 116 -13.85 -4.08 16.36
CA ARG A 116 -14.53 -4.16 15.06
C ARG A 116 -14.08 -3.08 14.08
N ILE A 117 -13.42 -2.03 14.54
CA ILE A 117 -13.02 -0.90 13.69
C ILE A 117 -11.52 -0.66 13.77
N ALA A 118 -10.99 -0.26 14.92
CA ALA A 118 -9.58 0.13 15.02
C ALA A 118 -8.62 -1.01 14.67
N GLU A 119 -8.87 -2.21 15.20
CA GLU A 119 -8.01 -3.37 14.93
C GLU A 119 -8.05 -3.84 13.46
N PRO A 120 -9.23 -4.00 12.81
CA PRO A 120 -9.28 -4.29 11.38
C PRO A 120 -8.60 -3.24 10.50
N LEU A 121 -8.76 -1.95 10.81
CA LEU A 121 -8.09 -0.87 10.05
C LEU A 121 -6.56 -0.98 10.17
N LYS A 122 -6.04 -1.23 11.38
CA LYS A 122 -4.62 -1.48 11.61
C LYS A 122 -4.12 -2.69 10.81
N GLN A 123 -4.86 -3.80 10.82
CA GLN A 123 -4.48 -5.02 10.08
C GLN A 123 -4.46 -4.80 8.57
N ILE A 124 -5.43 -4.05 8.04
CA ILE A 124 -5.48 -3.68 6.62
C ILE A 124 -4.30 -2.77 6.26
N ALA A 125 -3.96 -1.79 7.10
CA ALA A 125 -2.81 -0.92 6.89
C ALA A 125 -1.49 -1.72 6.80
N VAL A 126 -1.29 -2.72 7.67
CA VAL A 126 -0.11 -3.61 7.61
C VAL A 126 -0.07 -4.41 6.30
N LYS A 127 -1.20 -4.98 5.87
CA LYS A 127 -1.28 -5.72 4.59
C LYS A 127 -0.97 -4.83 3.39
N TYR A 128 -1.49 -3.61 3.40
CA TYR A 128 -1.20 -2.64 2.34
C TYR A 128 0.26 -2.19 2.36
N GLU A 129 0.88 -2.06 3.52
CA GLU A 129 2.31 -1.76 3.62
C GLU A 129 3.18 -2.86 3.03
N GLU A 130 2.86 -4.13 3.31
CA GLU A 130 3.54 -5.28 2.73
C GLU A 130 3.39 -5.31 1.20
N LEU A 131 2.16 -5.12 0.70
CA LEU A 131 1.90 -5.05 -0.73
C LEU A 131 2.66 -3.89 -1.39
N ARG A 132 2.69 -2.71 -0.77
CA ARG A 132 3.44 -1.54 -1.24
C ARG A 132 4.94 -1.85 -1.35
N LYS A 133 5.53 -2.51 -0.35
CA LYS A 133 6.95 -2.92 -0.37
C LYS A 133 7.25 -3.90 -1.50
N ASN A 134 6.42 -4.93 -1.66
CA ASN A 134 6.55 -5.89 -2.75
C ASN A 134 6.52 -5.19 -4.12
N HIS A 135 5.61 -4.24 -4.31
CA HIS A 135 5.55 -3.44 -5.54
C HIS A 135 6.81 -2.58 -5.74
N GLY A 136 7.34 -1.99 -4.66
CA GLY A 136 8.60 -1.24 -4.70
C GLY A 136 9.80 -2.11 -5.12
N GLU A 137 9.89 -3.34 -4.61
CA GLU A 137 10.92 -4.29 -5.00
C GLU A 137 10.82 -4.70 -6.47
N TRP A 138 9.61 -5.01 -6.94
CA TRP A 138 9.36 -5.32 -8.34
C TRP A 138 9.67 -4.14 -9.27
N SER A 139 9.30 -2.90 -8.89
CA SER A 139 9.69 -1.70 -9.63
C SER A 139 11.21 -1.61 -9.78
N GLY A 140 11.95 -1.78 -8.67
CA GLY A 140 13.41 -1.71 -8.68
C GLY A 140 14.05 -2.83 -9.51
N LYS A 141 13.44 -4.02 -9.55
CA LYS A 141 13.89 -5.11 -10.43
C LYS A 141 13.71 -4.75 -11.91
N LEU A 142 12.54 -4.24 -12.29
CA LEU A 142 12.25 -3.81 -13.67
C LEU A 142 13.19 -2.68 -14.13
N GLU A 143 13.48 -1.70 -13.26
CA GLU A 143 14.45 -0.63 -13.54
C GLU A 143 15.85 -1.20 -13.80
N LYS A 144 16.32 -2.14 -12.95
CA LYS A 144 17.63 -2.78 -13.13
C LYS A 144 17.72 -3.59 -14.42
N GLU A 145 16.68 -4.34 -14.78
CA GLU A 145 16.63 -5.12 -16.02
C GLU A 145 16.68 -4.22 -17.25
N ARG A 146 15.90 -3.12 -17.24
CA ARG A 146 15.92 -2.09 -18.29
C ARG A 146 17.31 -1.48 -18.44
N ASP A 147 17.91 -1.03 -17.33
CA ASP A 147 19.20 -0.37 -17.34
C ASP A 147 20.33 -1.33 -17.77
N SER A 148 20.24 -2.61 -17.40
CA SER A 148 21.15 -3.65 -17.90
C SER A 148 21.04 -3.80 -19.42
N SER A 149 19.83 -3.86 -19.97
CA SER A 149 19.62 -3.96 -21.42
C SER A 149 20.21 -2.76 -22.18
N TYR A 150 20.05 -1.54 -21.66
CA TYR A 150 20.68 -0.35 -22.25
C TYR A 150 22.20 -0.38 -22.18
N ASN A 151 22.76 -0.83 -21.06
CA ASN A 151 24.21 -0.97 -20.90
C ASN A 151 24.79 -2.01 -21.86
N ASP A 152 24.11 -3.14 -22.07
CA ASP A 152 24.56 -4.16 -23.00
C ASP A 152 24.45 -3.70 -24.46
N LEU A 153 23.37 -2.99 -24.83
CA LEU A 153 23.27 -2.34 -26.15
C LEU A 153 24.42 -1.36 -26.39
N LYS A 154 24.77 -0.55 -25.38
CA LYS A 154 25.90 0.39 -25.46
C LYS A 154 27.24 -0.34 -25.68
N LYS A 155 27.47 -1.47 -25.01
CA LYS A 155 28.68 -2.30 -25.21
C LYS A 155 28.72 -2.89 -26.62
N VAL A 156 27.60 -3.42 -27.12
CA VAL A 156 27.51 -4.00 -28.47
C VAL A 156 27.73 -2.93 -29.54
N LYS A 157 27.15 -1.73 -29.36
CA LYS A 157 27.43 -0.58 -30.23
C LYS A 157 28.93 -0.23 -30.23
N GLY A 158 29.55 -0.16 -29.07
CA GLY A 158 31.00 0.13 -28.96
C GLY A 158 31.87 -0.89 -29.70
N LYS A 159 31.50 -2.19 -29.65
CA LYS A 159 32.17 -3.24 -30.44
C LYS A 159 31.98 -3.00 -31.95
N TYR A 160 30.77 -2.68 -32.38
CA TYR A 160 30.49 -2.38 -33.79
C TYR A 160 31.29 -1.17 -34.29
N ASP A 161 31.25 -0.05 -33.55
CA ASP A 161 32.01 1.16 -33.87
C ASP A 161 33.52 0.86 -33.98
N GLY A 162 34.06 0.07 -33.04
CA GLY A 162 35.46 -0.35 -33.05
C GLY A 162 35.83 -1.21 -34.26
N VAL A 163 34.97 -2.15 -34.65
CA VAL A 163 35.20 -2.99 -35.84
C VAL A 163 35.09 -2.16 -37.13
N CYS A 164 34.20 -1.16 -37.20
CA CYS A 164 34.15 -0.21 -38.31
C CYS A 164 35.45 0.60 -38.44
N GLN A 165 36.01 1.06 -37.32
CA GLN A 165 37.30 1.76 -37.32
C GLN A 165 38.42 0.85 -37.83
N GLU A 166 38.42 -0.43 -37.46
CA GLU A 166 39.39 -1.41 -37.96
C GLU A 166 39.22 -1.71 -39.46
N VAL A 167 37.99 -1.81 -39.97
CA VAL A 167 37.75 -1.93 -41.43
C VAL A 167 38.38 -0.76 -42.17
N GLU A 168 38.17 0.48 -41.70
CA GLU A 168 38.73 1.67 -42.32
C GLU A 168 40.27 1.69 -42.23
N ASN A 169 40.84 1.25 -41.11
CA ASN A 169 42.29 1.09 -40.96
C ASN A 169 42.86 0.06 -41.95
N ARG A 170 42.15 -1.06 -42.18
CA ARG A 170 42.56 -2.10 -43.14
C ARG A 170 42.40 -1.64 -44.59
N ARG A 171 41.35 -0.86 -44.90
CA ARG A 171 41.13 -0.24 -46.22
C ARG A 171 42.33 0.62 -46.62
N LYS A 172 42.73 1.55 -45.74
CA LYS A 172 43.89 2.43 -45.96
C LYS A 172 45.18 1.64 -46.21
N LYS A 173 45.44 0.59 -45.42
CA LYS A 173 46.62 -0.28 -45.58
C LYS A 173 46.61 -1.08 -46.88
N MET A 174 45.43 -1.52 -47.34
CA MET A 174 45.26 -2.20 -48.62
C MET A 174 45.52 -1.26 -49.79
N GLU A 175 45.01 -0.03 -49.73
CA GLU A 175 45.21 1.01 -50.76
C GLU A 175 46.68 1.43 -50.90
N SER A 176 47.45 1.40 -49.80
CA SER A 176 48.87 1.76 -49.79
C SER A 176 49.84 0.59 -50.01
N ALA A 177 49.36 -0.63 -50.30
CA ALA A 177 50.21 -1.82 -50.41
C ALA A 177 50.84 -2.01 -51.81
N PHE A 178 52.14 -2.30 -51.87
CA PHE A 178 52.89 -2.64 -53.09
C PHE A 178 52.85 -4.14 -53.43
N ASP A 179 53.25 -4.49 -54.66
CA ASP A 179 52.97 -5.78 -55.33
C ASP A 179 53.17 -7.04 -54.47
N HIS A 180 54.27 -7.17 -53.72
CA HIS A 180 54.51 -8.37 -52.91
C HIS A 180 53.60 -8.52 -51.68
N GLY A 181 53.01 -7.44 -51.16
CA GLY A 181 52.15 -7.43 -49.97
C GLY A 181 50.65 -7.25 -50.25
N LYS A 182 50.30 -6.91 -51.50
CA LYS A 182 48.95 -6.48 -51.91
C LYS A 182 47.88 -7.55 -51.67
N ALA A 183 48.14 -8.80 -52.08
CA ALA A 183 47.21 -9.91 -51.88
C ALA A 183 46.92 -10.19 -50.40
N LYS A 184 47.95 -10.11 -49.55
CA LYS A 184 47.81 -10.30 -48.09
C LYS A 184 46.98 -9.17 -47.46
N ALA A 185 47.23 -7.92 -47.86
CA ALA A 185 46.49 -6.77 -47.37
C ALA A 185 45.01 -6.83 -47.79
N GLN A 186 44.73 -7.27 -49.02
CA GLN A 186 43.38 -7.46 -49.52
C GLN A 186 42.63 -8.57 -48.78
N ASN A 187 43.26 -9.72 -48.52
CA ASN A 187 42.65 -10.78 -47.73
C ASN A 187 42.32 -10.33 -46.29
N ALA A 188 43.22 -9.58 -45.66
CA ALA A 188 42.98 -9.05 -44.31
C ALA A 188 41.81 -8.04 -44.27
N TYR A 189 41.67 -7.20 -45.30
CA TYR A 189 40.53 -6.29 -45.44
C TYR A 189 39.22 -7.05 -45.62
N GLN A 190 39.19 -8.06 -46.50
CA GLN A 190 37.99 -8.89 -46.72
C GLN A 190 37.57 -9.65 -45.46
N GLN A 191 38.54 -10.21 -44.72
CA GLN A 191 38.27 -10.86 -43.44
C GLN A 191 37.69 -9.88 -42.41
N GLN A 192 38.21 -8.65 -42.35
CA GLN A 192 37.70 -7.63 -41.44
C GLN A 192 36.30 -7.15 -41.83
N LEU A 193 35.98 -7.07 -43.12
CA LEU A 193 34.62 -6.78 -43.61
C LEU A 193 33.60 -7.85 -43.20
N LEU A 194 33.98 -9.14 -43.28
CA LEU A 194 33.13 -10.24 -42.83
C LEU A 194 32.85 -10.13 -41.33
N GLU A 195 33.88 -9.85 -40.52
CA GLU A 195 33.73 -9.65 -39.09
C GLU A 195 32.83 -8.45 -38.77
N MET A 196 33.01 -7.33 -39.48
CA MET A 196 32.13 -6.16 -39.35
C MET A 196 30.67 -6.50 -39.64
N ASN A 197 30.39 -7.28 -40.67
CA ASN A 197 29.03 -7.70 -40.99
C ASN A 197 28.43 -8.59 -39.89
N ASN A 198 29.21 -9.49 -39.30
CA ASN A 198 28.76 -10.32 -38.17
C ASN A 198 28.44 -9.46 -36.93
N VAL A 199 29.32 -8.51 -36.59
CA VAL A 199 29.11 -7.61 -35.45
C VAL A 199 27.96 -6.64 -35.73
N LYS A 200 27.77 -6.18 -36.97
CA LYS A 200 26.62 -5.38 -37.39
C LYS A 200 25.31 -6.14 -37.16
N ASN A 201 25.23 -7.41 -37.59
CA ASN A 201 24.05 -8.24 -37.37
C ASN A 201 23.74 -8.39 -35.87
N THR A 202 24.77 -8.62 -35.06
CA THR A 202 24.64 -8.68 -33.59
C THR A 202 24.11 -7.36 -33.01
N TYR A 203 24.61 -6.23 -33.49
CA TYR A 203 24.15 -4.91 -33.06
C TYR A 203 22.69 -4.65 -33.44
N LEU A 204 22.29 -4.97 -34.68
CA LEU A 204 20.90 -4.83 -35.11
C LEU A 204 19.94 -5.70 -34.29
N ILE A 205 20.33 -6.95 -33.99
CA ILE A 205 19.55 -7.83 -33.11
C ILE A 205 19.42 -7.20 -31.71
N ALA A 206 20.52 -6.69 -31.14
CA ALA A 206 20.50 -6.04 -29.83
C ALA A 206 19.58 -4.82 -29.80
N ILE A 207 19.59 -3.97 -30.84
CA ILE A 207 18.66 -2.83 -30.97
C ILE A 207 17.21 -3.31 -30.89
N ASN A 208 16.86 -4.34 -31.68
CA ASN A 208 15.49 -4.86 -31.72
C ASN A 208 15.04 -5.41 -30.37
N VAL A 209 15.89 -6.17 -29.70
CA VAL A 209 15.60 -6.73 -28.37
C VAL A 209 15.41 -5.60 -27.34
N THR A 210 16.32 -4.64 -27.27
CA THR A 210 16.24 -3.52 -26.33
C THR A 210 15.01 -2.65 -26.58
N ASN A 211 14.67 -2.39 -27.85
CA ASN A 211 13.45 -1.64 -28.19
C ASN A 211 12.19 -2.38 -27.74
N LYS A 212 12.11 -3.70 -27.95
CA LYS A 212 10.96 -4.47 -27.48
C LYS A 212 10.86 -4.52 -25.96
N LEU A 213 11.98 -4.65 -25.26
CA LEU A 213 12.01 -4.57 -23.79
C LEU A 213 11.58 -3.20 -23.27
N LYS A 214 12.02 -2.11 -23.93
CA LYS A 214 11.57 -0.75 -23.62
C LYS A 214 10.05 -0.59 -23.80
N GLU A 215 9.50 -1.10 -24.90
CA GLU A 215 8.06 -1.08 -25.16
C GLU A 215 7.31 -1.84 -24.07
N ARG A 216 7.69 -3.10 -23.79
CA ARG A 216 7.10 -3.93 -22.72
C ARG A 216 7.14 -3.21 -21.37
N TYR A 217 8.27 -2.58 -21.03
CA TYR A 217 8.44 -1.86 -19.77
C TYR A 217 7.38 -0.76 -19.59
N TYR A 218 7.21 0.14 -20.56
CA TYR A 218 6.30 1.28 -20.44
C TYR A 218 4.83 0.96 -20.73
N TYR A 219 4.55 -0.08 -21.50
CA TYR A 219 3.19 -0.38 -21.99
C TYR A 219 2.56 -1.63 -21.38
N GLU A 220 3.34 -2.48 -20.71
CA GLU A 220 2.83 -3.68 -20.03
C GLU A 220 3.24 -3.66 -18.55
N TYR A 221 4.54 -3.67 -18.25
CA TYR A 221 5.02 -3.94 -16.89
C TYR A 221 4.74 -2.81 -15.89
N VAL A 222 5.09 -1.56 -16.23
CA VAL A 222 4.80 -0.41 -15.35
C VAL A 222 3.29 -0.21 -15.19
N PRO A 223 2.46 -0.24 -16.26
CA PRO A 223 1.01 -0.20 -16.12
C PRO A 223 0.44 -1.27 -15.19
N GLU A 224 0.82 -2.54 -15.35
CA GLU A 224 0.37 -3.63 -14.48
C GLU A 224 0.77 -3.40 -13.02
N LEU A 225 2.00 -2.93 -12.78
CA LEU A 225 2.47 -2.61 -11.44
C LEU A 225 1.65 -1.51 -10.77
N LEU A 226 1.14 -0.56 -11.56
CA LEU A 226 0.32 0.57 -11.11
C LEU A 226 -1.16 0.22 -10.92
N VAL A 227 -1.66 -0.90 -11.47
CA VAL A 227 -3.05 -1.35 -11.26
C VAL A 227 -3.35 -1.62 -9.79
N VAL A 228 -2.36 -2.04 -8.98
CA VAL A 228 -2.56 -2.26 -7.53
C VAL A 228 -2.74 -0.97 -6.74
N GLY A 229 -2.16 0.15 -7.19
CA GLY A 229 -2.53 1.47 -6.66
C GLY A 229 -4.03 1.77 -6.83
N SER A 230 -4.66 1.07 -7.77
CA SER A 230 -6.10 1.21 -8.05
C SER A 230 -7.00 0.43 -7.08
N LEU A 231 -6.46 -0.52 -6.29
CA LEU A 231 -7.21 -1.17 -5.20
C LEU A 231 -7.61 -0.17 -4.12
N PHE A 232 -6.82 0.90 -3.91
CA PHE A 232 -7.20 2.02 -3.06
C PHE A 232 -8.23 2.94 -3.72
N THR A 233 -8.20 3.12 -5.05
CA THR A 233 -9.18 3.96 -5.77
C THR A 233 -10.50 3.25 -6.09
N LEU A 234 -10.62 1.92 -5.98
CA LEU A 234 -11.92 1.25 -6.03
C LEU A 234 -12.90 1.75 -4.93
N VAL A 235 -12.38 2.37 -3.87
CA VAL A 235 -13.18 3.08 -2.86
C VAL A 235 -13.51 4.53 -3.28
N SER A 236 -12.72 5.15 -4.17
CA SER A 236 -12.79 6.59 -4.49
C SER A 236 -13.39 6.93 -5.86
N ILE A 237 -13.32 6.04 -6.85
CA ILE A 237 -13.79 6.31 -8.24
C ILE A 237 -15.30 6.03 -8.42
N ARG A 238 -15.99 5.47 -7.42
CA ARG A 238 -17.46 5.43 -7.38
C ARG A 238 -18.09 6.75 -6.92
N SER A 239 -17.47 7.90 -7.21
CA SER A 239 -18.19 9.18 -7.19
C SER A 239 -18.80 9.46 -8.57
N ARG A 240 -19.98 8.89 -8.81
CA ARG A 240 -21.01 9.50 -9.65
C ARG A 240 -22.33 9.43 -8.92
#